data_AF-A0A168QC03-F1
#
_entry.id   AF-A0A168QC03-F1
#
_cell.length_a   1.000
_cell.length_b   1.000
_cell.length_c   1.000
_cell.angle_alpha   90.00
_cell.angle_beta   90.00
_cell.angle_gamma   90.00
#
_symmetry.space_group_name_H-M   'P 1'
#
loop_
_entity.id
_entity.type
_entity.pdbx_description
1 polymer ?
#
loop_
_entity_poly.entity_id
_entity_poly.type
_entity_poly.pdbx_seq_one_letter_code
_entity_poly.pdbx_strand_id
1 'polypeptide(L)'
;MAKVININIDSRREIDQELKKVCGEFTKDTITRVVEPLSTFLIKLSTKKSNESAEIPSYEINQAVTQFKEAAEERLPFTIKKLQEYINDTKMEQILLKPIEINVLEYYRTFYQAVTTVDTPLPSIDEIADFLAKIIEDATLQ
;
A
#
# COMPACT_ATOMS: atom_id res chain seq x y z
N MET A 1 -3.03 38.18 31.33
CA MET A 1 -2.61 36.77 31.45
C MET A 1 -2.96 36.00 30.16
N ALA A 2 -2.35 36.33 29.01
CA ALA A 2 -2.73 35.78 27.69
C ALA A 2 -1.58 35.06 26.95
N LYS A 3 -0.37 35.05 27.52
CA LYS A 3 0.83 34.52 26.83
C LYS A 3 0.98 33.00 26.91
N VAL A 4 0.49 32.39 27.99
CA VAL A 4 0.61 30.94 28.22
C VAL A 4 -0.36 30.14 27.34
N ILE A 5 -1.51 30.72 26.99
CA ILE A 5 -2.56 30.05 26.21
C ILE A 5 -2.17 29.95 24.73
N ASN A 6 -1.56 30.99 24.16
CA ASN A 6 -1.14 30.99 22.74
C ASN A 6 0.00 30.01 22.45
N ILE A 7 1.00 29.90 23.34
CA ILE A 7 2.12 28.94 23.18
C ILE A 7 1.58 27.50 23.17
N ASN A 8 0.61 27.20 24.04
CA ASN A 8 0.03 25.86 24.14
C ASN A 8 -0.86 25.50 22.92
N ILE A 9 -1.45 26.50 22.25
CA ILE A 9 -2.22 26.31 21.01
C ILE A 9 -1.28 26.07 19.82
N ASP A 10 -0.21 26.84 19.70
CA ASP A 10 0.77 26.65 18.62
C ASP A 10 1.49 25.30 18.75
N SER A 11 1.93 24.90 19.95
CA SER A 11 2.59 23.61 20.17
C SER A 11 1.68 22.42 19.87
N ARG A 12 0.38 22.49 20.20
CA ARG A 12 -0.59 21.44 19.82
C ARG A 12 -0.74 21.35 18.31
N ARG A 13 -0.83 22.49 17.62
CA ARG A 13 -0.96 22.54 16.17
C ARG A 13 0.29 21.99 15.46
N GLU A 14 1.47 22.29 15.97
CA GLU A 14 2.73 21.74 15.44
C GLU A 14 2.81 20.21 15.64
N ILE A 15 2.41 19.71 16.81
CA ILE A 15 2.34 18.26 17.08
C ILE A 15 1.36 17.58 16.12
N ASP A 16 0.17 18.15 15.89
CA ASP A 16 -0.81 17.59 14.95
C ASP A 16 -0.29 17.57 13.51
N GLN A 17 0.50 18.57 13.11
CA GLN A 17 1.10 18.63 11.77
C GLN A 17 2.19 17.58 11.59
N GLU A 18 3.09 17.43 12.57
CA GLU A 18 4.13 16.40 12.51
C GLU A 18 3.52 15.00 12.58
N LEU A 19 2.46 14.78 13.38
CA LEU A 19 1.73 13.52 13.39
C LEU A 19 1.16 13.18 12.00
N LYS A 20 0.48 14.14 11.36
CA LYS A 20 -0.04 13.96 10.00
C LYS A 20 1.05 13.61 9.00
N LYS A 21 2.19 14.29 9.09
CA LYS A 21 3.33 14.06 8.22
C LYS A 21 3.91 12.65 8.42
N VAL A 22 4.18 12.25 9.67
CA VAL A 22 4.73 10.93 9.99
C VAL A 22 3.76 9.83 9.55
N CYS A 23 2.45 9.99 9.80
CA CYS A 23 1.45 9.05 9.32
C CYS A 23 1.44 8.97 7.79
N GLY A 24 1.54 10.09 7.08
CA GLY A 24 1.63 10.12 5.62
C GLY A 24 2.90 9.45 5.07
N GLU A 25 4.05 9.68 5.69
CA GLU A 25 5.31 9.01 5.35
C GLU A 25 5.21 7.50 5.60
N PHE A 26 4.59 7.11 6.71
CA PHE A 26 4.39 5.70 7.06
C PHE A 26 3.43 4.97 6.12
N THR A 27 2.33 5.62 5.73
CA THR A 27 1.43 5.15 4.66
C THR A 27 2.19 4.95 3.36
N LYS A 28 3.03 5.93 2.96
CA LYS A 28 3.83 5.86 1.73
C LYS A 28 4.86 4.72 1.76
N ASP A 29 5.56 4.54 2.87
CA ASP A 29 6.50 3.44 3.06
C ASP A 29 5.78 2.09 2.97
N THR A 30 4.61 1.98 3.60
CA THR A 30 3.76 0.76 3.55
C THR A 30 3.39 0.41 2.11
N ILE A 31 2.84 1.37 1.36
CA ILE A 31 2.49 1.17 -0.05
C ILE A 31 3.71 0.69 -0.83
N THR A 32 4.85 1.38 -0.69
CA THR A 32 6.09 1.08 -1.42
C THR A 32 6.54 -0.36 -1.17
N ARG A 33 6.53 -0.83 0.08
CA ARG A 33 6.93 -2.20 0.44
C ARG A 33 5.95 -3.24 -0.07
N VAL A 34 4.64 -2.99 0.01
CA VAL A 34 3.63 -3.92 -0.48
C VAL A 34 3.75 -4.10 -1.99
N VAL A 35 3.99 -3.02 -2.75
CA VAL A 35 4.06 -3.07 -4.22
C VAL A 35 5.47 -3.34 -4.77
N GLU A 36 6.48 -3.47 -3.90
CA GLU A 36 7.88 -3.71 -4.28
C GLU A 36 8.05 -4.97 -5.15
N PRO A 37 7.40 -6.13 -4.86
CA PRO A 37 7.53 -7.32 -5.70
C PRO A 37 7.02 -7.09 -7.12
N LEU A 38 5.88 -6.41 -7.27
CA LEU A 38 5.29 -6.07 -8.56
C LEU A 38 6.16 -5.08 -9.34
N SER A 39 6.67 -4.05 -8.65
CA SER A 39 7.52 -3.02 -9.25
C SER A 39 8.86 -3.62 -9.74
N THR A 40 9.47 -4.47 -8.92
CA THR A 40 10.71 -5.19 -9.26
C THR A 40 10.50 -6.07 -10.49
N PHE A 41 9.36 -6.76 -10.57
CA PHE A 41 9.00 -7.54 -11.74
C PHE A 41 8.84 -6.67 -12.99
N LEU A 42 8.12 -5.56 -12.92
CA LEU A 42 7.92 -4.65 -14.06
C LEU A 42 9.23 -4.05 -14.59
N ILE A 43 10.19 -3.77 -13.70
CA ILE A 43 11.52 -3.32 -14.09
C ILE A 43 12.26 -4.43 -14.86
N LYS A 44 12.25 -5.67 -14.33
CA LYS A 44 12.82 -6.84 -15.01
C LYS A 44 12.17 -7.10 -16.37
N LEU A 45 10.86 -6.89 -16.46
CA LEU A 45 10.11 -7.02 -17.71
C LEU A 45 10.55 -5.97 -18.74
N SER A 46 10.72 -4.72 -18.31
CA SER A 46 11.12 -3.61 -19.18
C SER A 46 12.53 -3.80 -19.74
N THR A 47 13.45 -4.34 -18.94
CA THR A 47 14.82 -4.65 -19.40
C THR A 47 14.85 -5.86 -20.34
N LYS A 48 14.03 -6.89 -20.11
CA LYS A 48 13.90 -8.05 -21.02
C LYS A 48 13.30 -7.63 -22.38
N LYS A 49 12.21 -6.85 -22.41
CA LYS A 49 11.57 -6.36 -23.66
C LYS A 49 12.52 -5.54 -24.53
N SER A 50 13.50 -4.87 -23.94
CA SER A 50 14.47 -4.03 -24.66
C SER A 50 15.57 -4.85 -25.35
N ASN A 51 15.80 -6.09 -24.92
CA ASN A 51 16.97 -6.87 -25.32
C ASN A 51 16.67 -8.03 -26.28
N GLU A 52 15.46 -8.57 -26.34
CA GLU A 52 14.96 -9.51 -27.35
C GLU A 52 13.54 -9.96 -26.95
N SER A 53 12.73 -10.45 -27.89
CA SER A 53 11.36 -10.96 -27.69
C SER A 53 11.31 -12.25 -26.84
N ALA A 54 11.86 -12.22 -25.63
CA ALA A 54 11.82 -13.32 -24.69
C ALA A 54 10.44 -13.41 -24.06
N GLU A 55 9.75 -14.53 -24.28
CA GLU A 55 8.50 -14.86 -23.61
C GLU A 55 8.69 -14.84 -22.09
N ILE A 56 7.76 -14.20 -21.39
CA ILE A 56 7.78 -14.09 -19.94
C ILE A 56 7.32 -15.44 -19.38
N PRO A 57 8.12 -16.12 -18.53
CA PRO A 57 7.68 -17.36 -17.93
C PRO A 57 6.50 -17.11 -16.98
N SER A 58 5.40 -17.84 -17.14
CA SER A 58 4.23 -17.76 -16.24
C SER A 58 4.57 -17.96 -14.77
N TYR A 59 5.64 -18.69 -14.44
CA TYR A 59 6.06 -18.87 -13.04
C TYR A 59 6.60 -17.57 -12.43
N GLU A 60 7.27 -16.70 -13.20
CA GLU A 60 7.81 -15.43 -12.68
C GLU A 60 6.67 -14.47 -12.32
N ILE A 61 5.59 -14.49 -13.12
CA ILE A 61 4.39 -13.68 -12.89
C ILE A 61 3.67 -14.15 -11.62
N ASN A 62 3.42 -15.47 -11.50
CA ASN A 62 2.77 -16.03 -10.32
C ASN A 62 3.59 -15.77 -9.05
N GLN A 63 4.91 -15.91 -9.12
CA GLN A 63 5.79 -15.62 -8.00
C GLN A 63 5.67 -14.16 -7.55
N ALA A 64 5.64 -13.21 -8.49
CA ALA A 64 5.47 -11.79 -8.15
C ALA A 64 4.12 -11.51 -7.46
N VAL A 65 3.04 -12.16 -7.92
CA VAL A 65 1.71 -12.04 -7.29
C VAL A 65 1.67 -12.68 -5.90
N THR A 66 2.29 -13.85 -5.72
CA THR A 66 2.39 -14.49 -4.40
C THR A 66 3.15 -13.61 -3.42
N GLN A 67 4.32 -13.11 -3.81
CA GLN A 67 5.13 -12.23 -2.96
C GLN A 67 4.40 -10.92 -2.63
N PHE A 68 3.62 -10.39 -3.57
CA PHE A 68 2.76 -9.24 -3.34
C PHE A 68 1.68 -9.53 -2.27
N LYS A 69 0.99 -10.67 -2.37
CA LYS A 69 -0.04 -11.07 -1.39
C LYS A 69 0.57 -11.26 0.00
N GLU A 70 1.70 -11.97 0.08
CA GLU A 70 2.43 -12.18 1.34
C GLU A 70 2.86 -10.83 1.96
N ALA A 71 3.38 -9.91 1.14
CA ALA A 71 3.75 -8.57 1.61
C ALA A 71 2.53 -7.77 2.11
N ALA A 72 1.38 -7.89 1.45
CA ALA A 72 0.15 -7.25 1.88
C ALA A 72 -0.35 -7.81 3.22
N GLU A 73 -0.36 -9.14 3.37
CA GLU A 73 -0.79 -9.83 4.60
C GLU A 73 0.13 -9.52 5.80
N GLU A 74 1.42 -9.34 5.58
CA GLU A 74 2.36 -8.97 6.63
C GLU A 74 2.25 -7.48 7.00
N ARG A 75 2.25 -6.59 5.99
CA ARG A 75 2.49 -5.16 6.19
C ARG A 75 1.24 -4.37 6.49
N LEU A 76 0.12 -4.67 5.84
CA LEU A 76 -1.11 -3.89 6.03
C LEU A 76 -1.63 -3.98 7.47
N PRO A 77 -1.73 -5.17 8.10
CA PRO A 77 -2.19 -5.26 9.49
C PRO A 77 -1.26 -4.54 10.46
N PHE A 78 0.06 -4.64 10.26
CA PHE A 78 1.04 -3.94 11.07
C PHE A 78 0.86 -2.42 10.98
N THR A 79 0.70 -1.90 9.77
CA THR A 79 0.52 -0.47 9.54
C THR A 79 -0.79 0.05 10.12
N ILE A 80 -1.89 -0.69 9.94
CA ILE A 80 -3.20 -0.33 10.49
C ILE A 80 -3.14 -0.24 12.02
N LYS A 81 -2.61 -1.27 12.69
CA LYS A 81 -2.45 -1.27 14.16
C LYS A 81 -1.60 -0.10 14.64
N LYS A 82 -0.48 0.18 13.96
CA LYS A 82 0.37 1.31 14.32
C LYS A 82 -0.34 2.64 14.13
N LEU A 83 -1.07 2.84 13.03
CA LEU A 83 -1.84 4.06 12.83
C LEU A 83 -2.92 4.23 13.90
N GLN A 84 -3.62 3.16 14.28
CA GLN A 84 -4.63 3.19 15.34
C GLN A 84 -4.04 3.53 16.73
N GLU A 85 -2.84 3.06 17.05
CA GLU A 85 -2.15 3.41 18.31
C GLU A 85 -1.89 4.92 18.46
N TYR A 86 -1.64 5.62 17.34
CA TYR A 86 -1.28 7.04 17.35
C TYR A 86 -2.43 7.97 16.95
N ILE A 87 -3.48 7.44 16.31
CA ILE A 87 -4.60 8.21 15.80
C ILE A 87 -5.84 7.83 16.59
N ASN A 88 -6.23 8.71 17.51
CA ASN A 88 -7.40 8.52 18.35
C ASN A 88 -8.71 8.97 17.66
N ASP A 89 -8.72 9.06 16.32
CA ASP A 89 -9.84 9.54 15.49
C ASP A 89 -10.07 8.63 14.28
N THR A 90 -11.21 7.93 14.28
CA THR A 90 -11.64 7.00 13.23
C THR A 90 -11.78 7.64 11.85
N LYS A 91 -12.11 8.94 11.76
CA LYS A 91 -12.15 9.64 10.45
C LYS A 91 -10.74 9.80 9.89
N MET A 92 -9.78 10.10 10.75
CA MET A 92 -8.38 10.30 10.35
C MET A 92 -7.72 8.97 9.96
N GLU A 93 -8.11 7.88 10.64
CA GLU A 93 -7.76 6.53 10.23
C GLU A 93 -8.25 6.22 8.81
N GLN A 94 -9.54 6.45 8.49
CA GLN A 94 -10.05 6.23 7.13
C GLN A 94 -9.36 7.10 6.07
N ILE A 95 -9.03 8.35 6.42
CA ILE A 95 -8.29 9.26 5.52
C ILE A 95 -6.89 8.71 5.18
N LEU A 96 -6.27 7.93 6.06
CA LEU A 96 -4.92 7.40 5.87
C LEU A 96 -4.89 5.98 5.31
N LEU A 97 -5.90 5.17 5.61
CA LEU A 97 -6.03 3.80 5.10
C LEU A 97 -6.51 3.76 3.65
N LYS A 98 -7.45 4.65 3.28
CA LYS A 98 -8.00 4.70 1.92
C LYS A 98 -6.94 4.96 0.84
N PRO A 99 -5.94 5.85 1.04
CA PRO A 99 -4.80 5.95 0.15
C PRO A 99 -4.02 4.64 0.00
N ILE A 100 -3.90 3.81 1.03
CA ILE A 100 -3.18 2.53 0.93
C ILE A 100 -3.91 1.62 -0.05
N GLU A 101 -5.20 1.39 0.18
CA GLU A 101 -6.04 0.53 -0.66
C GLU A 101 -6.02 0.99 -2.12
N ILE A 102 -6.29 2.27 -2.37
CA ILE A 102 -6.34 2.83 -3.73
C ILE A 102 -5.00 2.68 -4.44
N ASN A 103 -3.89 3.07 -3.80
CA ASN A 103 -2.60 3.03 -4.48
C ASN A 103 -2.14 1.59 -4.72
N VAL A 104 -2.28 0.70 -3.74
CA VAL A 104 -1.91 -0.71 -3.88
C VAL A 104 -2.71 -1.37 -5.01
N LEU A 105 -4.02 -1.10 -5.10
CA LEU A 105 -4.87 -1.63 -6.16
C LEU A 105 -4.49 -1.07 -7.54
N GLU A 106 -4.17 0.23 -7.64
CA GLU A 106 -3.73 0.85 -8.90
C GLU A 106 -2.38 0.30 -9.39
N TYR A 107 -1.44 0.01 -8.48
CA TYR A 107 -0.21 -0.69 -8.82
C TYR A 107 -0.48 -2.10 -9.34
N TYR A 108 -1.39 -2.83 -8.70
CA TYR A 108 -1.80 -4.15 -9.19
C TYR A 108 -2.47 -4.06 -10.57
N ARG A 109 -3.33 -3.08 -10.80
CA ARG A 109 -3.97 -2.82 -12.09
C ARG A 109 -2.94 -2.56 -13.19
N THR A 110 -1.94 -1.74 -12.90
CA THR A 110 -0.82 -1.48 -13.83
C THR A 110 -0.04 -2.75 -14.14
N PHE A 111 0.27 -3.56 -13.12
CA PHE A 111 0.90 -4.86 -13.29
C PHE A 111 0.06 -5.78 -14.16
N TYR A 112 -1.23 -5.94 -13.84
CA TYR A 112 -2.18 -6.79 -14.54
C TYR A 112 -2.26 -6.44 -16.03
N GLN A 113 -2.35 -5.15 -16.36
CA GLN A 113 -2.34 -4.67 -17.75
C GLN A 113 -1.03 -4.96 -18.48
N ALA A 114 0.11 -4.93 -17.78
CA ALA A 114 1.41 -5.22 -18.38
C ALA A 114 1.61 -6.71 -18.68
N VAL A 115 0.93 -7.61 -17.94
CA VAL A 115 1.05 -9.06 -18.07
C VAL A 115 -0.14 -9.75 -18.74
N THR A 116 -1.26 -9.04 -18.97
CA THR A 116 -2.49 -9.59 -19.59
C THR A 116 -2.31 -10.16 -20.99
N THR A 117 -1.16 -9.91 -21.63
CA THR A 117 -0.80 -10.53 -22.91
C THR A 117 -0.37 -11.98 -22.77
N VAL A 118 -0.11 -12.43 -21.53
CA VAL A 118 0.32 -13.79 -21.20
C VAL A 118 -0.90 -14.56 -20.71
N ASP A 119 -1.15 -15.73 -21.30
CA ASP A 119 -2.26 -16.63 -20.93
C ASP A 119 -1.97 -17.33 -19.59
N THR A 120 -1.89 -16.54 -18.52
CA THR A 120 -1.61 -16.99 -17.16
C THR A 120 -2.81 -16.68 -16.28
N PRO A 121 -3.34 -17.66 -15.52
CA PRO A 121 -4.44 -17.43 -14.60
C PRO A 121 -3.95 -16.50 -13.48
N LEU A 122 -4.46 -15.28 -13.46
CA LEU A 122 -4.16 -14.27 -12.45
C LEU A 122 -5.44 -13.85 -11.75
N PRO A 123 -5.37 -13.51 -10.45
CA PRO A 123 -6.49 -12.88 -9.77
C PRO A 123 -6.96 -11.64 -10.55
N SER A 124 -8.26 -11.52 -10.72
CA SER A 124 -8.86 -10.30 -11.26
C SER A 124 -8.60 -9.11 -10.32
N ILE A 125 -8.77 -7.90 -10.86
CA ILE A 125 -8.68 -6.66 -10.07
C ILE A 125 -9.71 -6.69 -8.92
N ASP A 126 -10.91 -7.21 -9.18
CA ASP A 126 -11.97 -7.33 -8.18
C ASP A 126 -11.58 -8.31 -7.06
N GLU A 127 -11.01 -9.47 -7.40
CA GLU A 127 -10.52 -10.42 -6.39
C GLU A 127 -9.40 -9.84 -5.51
N ILE A 128 -8.50 -9.02 -6.07
CA ILE A 128 -7.48 -8.33 -5.27
C ILE A 128 -8.11 -7.21 -4.42
N ALA A 129 -9.10 -6.49 -4.93
CA ALA A 129 -9.81 -5.48 -4.16
C ALA A 129 -10.49 -6.11 -2.93
N ASP A 130 -11.22 -7.22 -3.12
CA ASP A 130 -11.86 -7.97 -2.04
C ASP A 130 -10.84 -8.51 -1.02
N PHE A 131 -9.70 -9.02 -1.50
CA PHE A 131 -8.60 -9.48 -0.65
C PHE A 131 -8.02 -8.35 0.21
N LEU A 132 -7.75 -7.18 -0.37
CA LEU A 132 -7.24 -6.02 0.36
C LEU A 132 -8.26 -5.50 1.38
N ALA A 133 -9.53 -5.39 0.96
CA ALA A 133 -10.63 -4.94 1.82
C ALA A 133 -10.76 -5.86 3.06
N LYS A 134 -10.69 -7.18 2.85
CA LYS A 134 -10.73 -8.15 3.95
C LYS A 134 -9.56 -7.99 4.93
N ILE A 135 -8.33 -7.83 4.43
CA ILE A 135 -7.15 -7.62 5.30
C ILE A 135 -7.32 -6.35 6.14
N ILE A 136 -7.83 -5.29 5.53
CA ILE A 136 -8.06 -4.02 6.23
C ILE A 136 -9.15 -4.19 7.28
N GLU A 137 -10.29 -4.80 6.93
CA GLU A 137 -11.39 -5.05 7.87
C GLU A 137 -10.93 -5.89 9.07
N ASP A 138 -10.26 -7.02 8.82
CA ASP A 138 -9.73 -7.92 9.86
C ASP A 138 -8.73 -7.21 10.79
N ALA A 139 -7.93 -6.29 10.25
CA ALA A 139 -6.98 -5.51 11.04
C ALA A 139 -7.65 -4.40 11.86
N THR A 140 -8.77 -3.86 11.40
CA THR A 140 -9.53 -2.81 12.12
C THR A 140 -10.42 -3.33 13.24
N LEU A 141 -10.79 -4.62 13.22
CA LEU A 141 -11.67 -5.26 14.20
C LEU A 141 -10.95 -5.85 15.42
N GLN A 142 -9.61 -5.81 15.47
CA GLN A 142 -8.77 -6.35 16.56
C GLN A 142 -8.35 -5.27 17.56
#